data_AF-A0A0F8WSA6-F1
#
_entry.id   AF-A0A0F8WSA6-F1
#
_cell.length_a   1.000
_cell.length_b   1.000
_cell.length_c   1.000
_cell.angle_alpha   90.00
_cell.angle_beta   90.00
_cell.angle_gamma   90.00
#
_symmetry.space_group_name_H-M   'P 1'
#
loop_
_entity.id
_entity.type
_entity.pdbx_description
1 polymer ?
#
loop_
_entity_poly.entity_id
_entity_poly.type
_entity_poly.pdbx_seq_one_letter_code
_entity_poly.pdbx_strand_id
1 'polypeptide(L)'
;GLHAASSPCFRLHPADSFVKKDTAQVLPSGMTAGGMARLDRLINEHGYTALGTVETKHGKVFLAEKLTGMEQKVGGLYSRGWKVIWGARDAVQELDFALDTSSKGRAQAALNAATGYLMDRNDVYKEV
;
A
#
# COMPACT_ATOMS: atom_id res chain seq x y z
N GLY A 1 41.89 -6.94 -39.10
CA GLY A 1 40.84 -7.97 -38.91
C GLY A 1 40.69 -8.22 -37.42
N LEU A 2 39.43 -8.23 -36.94
CA LEU A 2 39.08 -8.54 -35.55
C LEU A 2 39.58 -9.94 -35.17
N HIS A 3 40.17 -10.10 -33.99
CA HIS A 3 40.39 -11.41 -33.38
C HIS A 3 39.58 -11.55 -32.08
N ALA A 4 38.58 -12.43 -32.21
CA ALA A 4 38.02 -13.39 -31.28
C ALA A 4 38.13 -13.19 -29.75
N ALA A 5 36.95 -13.26 -29.13
CA ALA A 5 36.71 -13.48 -27.71
C ALA A 5 37.29 -14.82 -27.21
N SER A 6 37.79 -14.81 -25.97
CA SER A 6 38.04 -16.00 -25.16
C SER A 6 37.53 -15.76 -23.73
N SER A 7 36.52 -16.53 -23.33
CA SER A 7 36.27 -16.83 -21.92
C SER A 7 37.21 -17.98 -21.50
N PRO A 8 37.67 -18.04 -20.23
CA PRO A 8 36.99 -18.97 -19.32
C PRO A 8 36.98 -18.60 -17.81
N CYS A 9 35.85 -18.98 -17.20
CA CYS A 9 35.64 -19.69 -15.92
C CYS A 9 36.07 -19.14 -14.54
N PHE A 10 35.02 -18.84 -13.75
CA PHE A 10 34.77 -19.20 -12.34
C PHE A 10 35.87 -18.98 -11.28
N ARG A 11 35.58 -18.05 -10.36
CA ARG A 11 35.70 -18.31 -8.92
C ARG A 11 34.45 -17.80 -8.20
N LEU A 12 33.50 -18.71 -7.97
CA LEU A 12 32.53 -18.57 -6.89
C LEU A 12 33.31 -18.67 -5.58
N HIS A 13 33.35 -17.59 -4.79
CA HIS A 13 33.65 -17.69 -3.37
C HIS A 13 32.33 -17.76 -2.60
N PRO A 14 32.17 -18.76 -1.70
CA PRO A 14 30.95 -18.97 -0.96
C PRO A 14 30.88 -18.07 0.27
N ALA A 15 29.64 -17.64 0.56
CA ALA A 15 29.13 -17.39 1.90
C ALA A 15 29.95 -16.43 2.78
N ASP A 16 29.80 -15.12 2.54
CA ASP A 16 29.66 -14.21 3.68
C ASP A 16 28.17 -14.00 3.94
N SER A 17 27.73 -14.78 4.92
CA SER A 17 26.46 -14.76 5.60
C SER A 17 26.18 -13.38 6.18
N PHE A 18 25.76 -12.42 5.36
CA PHE A 18 24.99 -11.29 5.85
C PHE A 18 23.53 -11.56 5.56
N VAL A 19 22.87 -12.22 6.52
CA VAL A 19 21.47 -11.99 6.81
C VAL A 19 21.35 -10.49 7.12
N LYS A 20 21.24 -9.66 6.09
CA LYS A 20 20.74 -8.31 6.26
C LYS A 20 19.29 -8.51 6.61
N LYS A 21 19.02 -8.42 7.92
CA LYS A 21 17.71 -8.14 8.51
C LYS A 21 16.89 -7.39 7.46
N ASP A 22 15.71 -7.91 7.15
CA ASP A 22 14.61 -7.15 6.54
C ASP A 22 14.26 -5.97 7.46
N THR A 23 15.16 -5.01 7.60
CA THR A 23 14.81 -3.66 7.98
C THR A 23 14.01 -3.16 6.81
N ALA A 24 12.70 -3.35 6.91
CA ALA A 24 11.71 -2.70 6.07
C ALA A 24 12.16 -1.26 5.92
N GLN A 25 12.76 -0.94 4.78
CA GLN A 25 13.31 0.38 4.52
C GLN A 25 12.09 1.29 4.48
N VAL A 26 11.86 2.02 5.58
CA VAL A 26 10.78 2.99 5.68
C VAL A 26 11.14 4.05 4.66
N LEU A 27 10.41 4.08 3.54
CA LEU A 27 10.64 5.10 2.54
C LEU A 27 10.31 6.46 3.17
N PRO A 28 10.96 7.55 2.75
CA PRO A 28 10.67 8.90 3.24
C PRO A 28 9.21 9.33 3.10
N SER A 29 8.43 8.61 2.30
CA SER A 29 6.97 8.76 2.18
C SER A 29 6.20 8.30 3.41
N GLY A 30 6.84 7.66 4.39
CA GLY A 30 6.16 7.07 5.52
C GLY A 30 5.36 5.84 5.14
N MET A 31 5.68 5.15 4.03
CA MET A 31 5.25 3.78 3.73
C MET A 31 6.46 2.85 3.59
N THR A 32 6.36 1.63 4.11
CA THR A 32 7.39 0.61 3.90
C THR A 32 7.32 0.07 2.48
N ALA A 33 8.42 -0.46 1.94
CA ALA A 33 8.41 -1.14 0.65
C ALA A 33 7.36 -2.27 0.58
N GLY A 34 7.16 -3.01 1.69
CA GLY A 34 6.13 -4.04 1.79
C GLY A 34 4.70 -3.49 1.79
N GLY A 35 4.47 -2.35 2.44
CA GLY A 35 3.20 -1.62 2.38
C GLY A 35 2.89 -1.15 0.96
N MET A 36 3.88 -0.57 0.27
CA MET A 36 3.73 -0.09 -1.11
C MET A 36 3.39 -1.24 -2.05
N ALA A 37 4.13 -2.34 -1.96
CA ALA A 37 3.87 -3.53 -2.77
C ALA A 37 2.46 -4.10 -2.52
N ARG A 38 1.95 -4.05 -1.28
CA ARG A 38 0.59 -4.49 -0.96
C ARG A 38 -0.47 -3.56 -1.54
N LEU A 39 -0.26 -2.25 -1.43
CA LEU A 39 -1.15 -1.24 -2.02
C LEU A 39 -1.20 -1.38 -3.55
N ASP A 40 -0.03 -1.45 -4.20
CA ASP A 40 0.06 -1.60 -5.66
C ASP A 40 -0.60 -2.89 -6.12
N ARG A 41 -0.41 -3.99 -5.37
CA ARG A 41 -1.09 -5.25 -5.64
C ARG A 41 -2.61 -5.09 -5.58
N LEU A 42 -3.12 -4.48 -4.51
CA LEU A 42 -4.56 -4.27 -4.35
C LEU A 42 -5.12 -3.40 -5.47
N ILE A 43 -4.43 -2.32 -5.83
CA ILE A 43 -4.85 -1.41 -6.90
C ILE A 43 -4.94 -2.14 -8.24
N ASN A 44 -3.88 -2.85 -8.62
CA ASN A 44 -3.79 -3.48 -9.94
C ASN A 44 -4.62 -4.76 -10.06
N GLU A 45 -4.63 -5.63 -9.05
CA GLU A 45 -5.32 -6.93 -9.11
C GLU A 45 -6.83 -6.79 -8.90
N HIS A 46 -7.26 -5.86 -8.05
CA HIS A 46 -8.68 -5.71 -7.72
C HIS A 46 -9.36 -4.57 -8.49
N GLY A 47 -8.63 -3.82 -9.32
CA GLY A 47 -9.20 -2.76 -10.17
C GLY A 47 -9.66 -1.54 -9.36
N TYR A 48 -8.85 -1.10 -8.40
CA TYR A 48 -9.09 0.20 -7.76
C TYR A 48 -8.57 1.33 -8.65
N THR A 49 -9.28 2.44 -8.65
CA THR A 49 -8.85 3.70 -9.26
C THR A 49 -8.11 4.53 -8.20
N ALA A 50 -6.85 4.88 -8.47
CA ALA A 50 -6.07 5.73 -7.58
C ALA A 50 -6.73 7.12 -7.44
N LEU A 51 -6.99 7.53 -6.20
CA LEU A 51 -7.45 8.89 -5.86
C LEU A 51 -6.28 9.84 -5.65
N GLY A 52 -5.11 9.31 -5.32
CA GLY A 52 -3.86 10.06 -5.19
C GLY A 52 -3.17 9.84 -3.85
N THR A 53 -2.20 10.69 -3.57
CA THR A 53 -1.43 10.70 -2.32
C THR A 53 -1.66 12.04 -1.61
N VAL A 54 -2.00 11.99 -0.33
CA VAL A 54 -2.19 13.16 0.52
C VAL A 54 -1.06 13.20 1.54
N GLU A 55 -0.33 14.30 1.60
CA GLU A 55 0.68 14.54 2.61
C GLU A 55 0.04 15.17 3.85
N THR A 56 0.23 14.54 5.00
CA THR A 56 -0.23 15.04 6.30
C THR A 56 0.97 15.36 7.18
N LYS A 57 0.77 16.13 8.26
CA LYS A 57 1.81 16.36 9.27
C LYS A 57 2.32 15.07 9.97
N HIS A 58 1.62 13.95 9.80
CA HIS A 58 1.95 12.66 10.44
C HIS A 58 2.53 11.62 9.47
N GLY A 59 2.57 11.92 8.17
CA GLY A 59 3.01 11.00 7.11
C GLY A 59 2.15 11.11 5.85
N LYS A 60 2.51 10.36 4.80
CA LYS A 60 1.71 10.31 3.57
C LYS A 60 0.64 9.22 3.65
N VAL A 61 -0.51 9.54 3.09
CA VAL A 61 -1.65 8.65 2.96
C VAL A 61 -1.92 8.44 1.48
N PHE A 62 -2.01 7.19 1.07
CA PHE A 62 -2.37 6.81 -0.29
C PHE A 62 -3.82 6.38 -0.31
N LEU A 63 -4.58 6.82 -1.30
CA LEU A 63 -6.00 6.55 -1.42
C LEU A 63 -6.32 5.97 -2.81
N ALA A 64 -7.16 4.95 -2.85
CA ALA A 64 -7.75 4.46 -4.09
C ALA A 64 -9.17 3.95 -3.83
N GLU A 65 -10.04 4.04 -4.83
CA GLU A 65 -11.43 3.62 -4.69
C GLU A 65 -11.91 2.73 -5.83
N LYS A 66 -12.91 1.90 -5.55
CA LYS A 66 -13.54 1.00 -6.50
C LYS A 66 -15.04 1.01 -6.28
N LEU A 67 -15.80 1.07 -7.37
CA LEU A 67 -17.23 0.76 -7.32
C LEU A 67 -17.40 -0.75 -7.14
N THR A 68 -18.08 -1.17 -6.09
CA THR A 68 -18.40 -2.57 -5.83
C THR A 68 -19.83 -2.86 -6.31
N GLY A 69 -19.98 -3.86 -7.17
CA GLY A 69 -21.28 -4.19 -7.73
C GLY A 69 -21.22 -5.41 -8.65
N MET A 70 -21.97 -6.44 -8.25
CA MET A 70 -22.07 -7.79 -8.81
C MET A 70 -20.91 -8.73 -8.48
N GLU A 71 -20.86 -9.25 -7.25
CA GLU A 71 -20.34 -10.60 -6.92
C GLU A 71 -20.27 -10.79 -5.40
N GLN A 72 -21.39 -11.14 -4.76
CA GLN A 72 -21.40 -12.20 -3.74
C GLN A 72 -22.82 -12.35 -3.19
N LYS A 73 -23.41 -13.50 -3.45
CA LYS A 73 -24.65 -13.96 -2.84
C LYS A 73 -24.29 -14.82 -1.63
N VAL A 74 -24.29 -14.22 -0.45
CA VAL A 74 -24.44 -14.96 0.82
C VAL A 74 -25.57 -14.25 1.57
N GLY A 75 -26.75 -14.88 1.66
CA GLY A 75 -27.88 -14.34 2.43
C GLY A 75 -28.83 -13.36 1.72
N GLY A 76 -28.67 -13.08 0.42
CA GLY A 76 -29.73 -12.46 -0.39
C GLY A 76 -29.80 -10.93 -0.46
N LEU A 77 -28.85 -10.19 0.11
CA LEU A 77 -28.74 -8.73 -0.09
C LEU A 77 -27.60 -8.40 -1.07
N TYR A 78 -27.96 -7.80 -2.20
CA TYR A 78 -27.02 -7.15 -3.11
C TYR A 78 -26.90 -5.67 -2.70
N SER A 79 -25.85 -5.31 -1.98
CA SER A 79 -25.50 -3.89 -1.84
C SER A 79 -24.47 -3.53 -2.90
N ARG A 80 -24.85 -2.67 -3.85
CA ARG A 80 -23.87 -1.90 -4.63
C ARG A 80 -23.31 -0.84 -3.69
N GLY A 81 -22.00 -0.67 -3.70
CA GLY A 81 -21.33 0.26 -2.81
C GLY A 81 -20.02 0.75 -3.40
N TRP A 82 -19.24 1.43 -2.58
CA TRP A 82 -17.88 1.82 -2.91
C TRP A 82 -16.95 1.23 -1.87
N LYS A 83 -15.80 0.74 -2.32
CA LYS A 83 -14.67 0.45 -1.44
C LYS A 83 -13.63 1.53 -1.64
N VAL A 84 -13.13 2.10 -0.56
CA VAL A 84 -11.91 2.92 -0.58
C VAL A 84 -10.85 2.18 0.20
N ILE A 85 -9.70 1.97 -0.41
CA ILE A 85 -8.50 1.55 0.30
C ILE A 85 -7.70 2.78 0.69
N TRP A 86 -7.11 2.72 1.90
CA TRP A 86 -6.09 3.66 2.30
C TRP A 86 -4.81 2.90 2.71
N GLY A 87 -3.67 3.48 2.34
CA GLY A 87 -2.34 2.99 2.69
C GLY A 87 -1.56 4.03 3.48
N ALA A 88 -0.98 3.63 4.61
CA ALA A 88 -0.10 4.47 5.44
C ALA A 88 0.87 3.58 6.24
N ARG A 89 2.17 3.88 6.23
CA ARG A 89 3.24 3.05 6.83
C ARG A 89 3.24 1.62 6.31
N ASP A 90 2.85 0.70 7.15
CA ASP A 90 2.73 -0.73 6.92
C ASP A 90 1.26 -1.17 6.79
N ALA A 91 0.32 -0.29 7.12
CA ALA A 91 -1.10 -0.56 7.06
C ALA A 91 -1.65 -0.28 5.66
N VAL A 92 -2.42 -1.24 5.17
CA VAL A 92 -3.33 -1.06 4.04
C VAL A 92 -4.67 -1.61 4.47
N GLN A 93 -5.70 -0.77 4.47
CA GLN A 93 -7.04 -1.10 4.99
C GLN A 93 -8.11 -0.66 4.01
N GLU A 94 -9.24 -1.37 4.02
CA GLU A 94 -10.41 -1.05 3.20
C GLU A 94 -11.50 -0.41 4.06
N LEU A 95 -12.31 0.45 3.44
CA LEU A 95 -13.53 1.02 4.00
C LEU A 95 -14.66 0.86 3.00
N ASP A 96 -15.80 0.37 3.48
CA ASP A 96 -17.03 0.22 2.70
C ASP A 96 -17.91 1.47 2.83
N PHE A 97 -18.49 1.91 1.72
CA PHE A 97 -19.40 3.05 1.65
C PHE A 97 -20.64 2.70 0.84
N ALA A 98 -21.76 3.34 1.20
CA ALA A 98 -23.00 3.25 0.44
C ALA A 98 -22.86 3.94 -0.93
N LEU A 99 -23.68 3.51 -1.90
CA LEU A 99 -23.63 3.98 -3.29
C LEU A 99 -23.86 5.49 -3.44
N ASP A 100 -24.65 6.07 -2.56
CA ASP A 100 -25.03 7.48 -2.50
C ASP A 100 -23.97 8.38 -1.84
N THR A 101 -22.94 7.81 -1.22
CA THR A 101 -21.85 8.59 -0.62
C THR A 101 -21.02 9.21 -1.74
N SER A 102 -20.82 10.54 -1.73
CA SER A 102 -20.01 11.23 -2.74
C SER A 102 -18.53 10.82 -2.71
N SER A 103 -17.83 10.88 -3.86
CA SER A 103 -16.39 10.57 -3.95
C SER A 103 -15.55 11.40 -2.95
N LYS A 104 -15.84 12.70 -2.83
CA LYS A 104 -15.19 13.57 -1.82
C LYS A 104 -15.45 13.10 -0.39
N GLY A 105 -16.68 12.68 -0.08
CA GLY A 105 -17.04 12.17 1.25
C GLY A 105 -16.30 10.89 1.60
N ARG A 106 -16.20 9.95 0.64
CA ARG A 106 -15.46 8.69 0.83
C ARG A 106 -13.97 8.92 1.03
N ALA A 107 -13.36 9.76 0.18
CA ALA A 107 -11.95 10.11 0.28
C ALA A 107 -11.61 10.78 1.61
N GLN A 108 -12.45 11.70 2.09
CA GLN A 108 -12.26 12.37 3.37
C GLN A 108 -12.37 11.41 4.56
N ALA A 109 -13.34 10.49 4.54
CA ALA A 109 -13.50 9.48 5.58
C ALA A 109 -12.27 8.55 5.64
N ALA A 110 -11.78 8.10 4.49
CA ALA A 110 -10.55 7.30 4.40
C ALA A 110 -9.31 8.07 4.89
N LEU A 111 -9.18 9.34 4.51
CA LEU A 111 -8.10 10.19 5.01
C LEU A 111 -8.15 10.37 6.53
N ASN A 112 -9.34 10.57 7.10
CA ASN A 112 -9.52 10.70 8.56
C ASN A 112 -9.12 9.40 9.29
N ALA A 113 -9.54 8.24 8.77
CA ALA A 113 -9.17 6.94 9.34
C ALA A 113 -7.65 6.71 9.29
N ALA A 114 -7.02 6.96 8.13
CA ALA A 114 -5.57 6.82 7.97
C ALA A 114 -4.79 7.81 8.85
N THR A 115 -5.28 9.05 9.01
CA THR A 115 -4.67 10.05 9.89
C THR A 115 -4.77 9.62 11.35
N GLY A 116 -5.91 9.06 11.78
CA GLY A 116 -6.05 8.46 13.11
C GLY A 116 -5.02 7.36 13.36
N TYR A 117 -4.86 6.44 12.41
CA TYR A 117 -3.82 5.40 12.49
C TYR A 117 -2.39 5.99 12.64
N LEU A 118 -2.08 7.02 11.85
CA LEU A 118 -0.78 7.69 11.90
C LEU A 118 -0.56 8.46 13.21
N MET A 119 -1.62 8.99 13.83
CA MET A 119 -1.57 9.66 15.13
C MET A 119 -1.28 8.65 16.25
N ASP A 120 -2.02 7.55 16.32
CA ASP A 120 -1.87 6.51 17.34
C ASP A 120 -0.46 5.87 17.32
N ARG A 121 0.16 5.81 16.14
CA ARG A 121 1.52 5.29 15.95
C ARG A 121 2.62 6.34 16.08
N ASN A 122 2.28 7.63 16.23
CA ASN A 122 3.28 8.69 16.40
C ASN A 122 3.75 8.79 17.86
N ASP A 123 2.87 8.48 18.82
CA ASP A 123 3.22 8.51 20.24
C ASP A 123 4.16 7.37 20.64
N VAL A 124 4.02 6.20 20.00
CA VAL A 124 4.90 5.02 20.23
C VAL A 124 6.37 5.29 19.87
N TYR A 125 6.66 6.22 18.96
CA TYR A 125 8.04 6.52 18.53
C TYR A 125 8.64 7.76 19.20
N LYS A 126 7.90 8.46 20.06
CA LYS A 126 8.42 9.58 20.86
C LYS A 126 9.02 9.15 22.20
N GLU A 127 8.86 7.89 22.60
CA GLU A 127 9.38 7.35 23.86
C GLU A 127 10.67 6.52 23.72
N VAL A 128 11.41 6.67 22.61
CA VAL A 128 12.73 6.02 22.42
C VAL A 128 13.84 7.01 22.18
#